data_AF-A0A424YL18-F1
#
_entry.id   AF-A0A424YL18-F1
#
_cell.length_a   1.000
_cell.length_b   1.000
_cell.length_c   1.000
_cell.angle_alpha   90.00
_cell.angle_beta   90.00
_cell.angle_gamma   90.00
#
_symmetry.space_group_name_H-M   'P 1'
#
loop_
_entity.id
_entity.type
_entity.pdbx_description
1 polymer ?
#
loop_
_entity_poly.entity_id
_entity_poly.type
_entity_poly.pdbx_seq_one_letter_code
_entity_poly.pdbx_strand_id
1 'polypeptide(L)'
;LLINSSHPVDIEGFRVLTIDLTGVALAVDLVVSGSPILNTPVLGALAKMDVITKDSAEAAIRGMFTDERNIRAAEAAYAELVV
;
A
#
# COMPACT_ATOMS: atom_id res chain seq x y z
N LEU A 1 -12.93 -4.54 4.40
CA LEU A 1 -11.83 -4.23 5.33
C LEU A 1 -10.52 -4.51 4.61
N LEU A 2 -9.55 -3.60 4.67
CA LEU A 2 -8.18 -3.86 4.20
C LEU A 2 -7.32 -4.14 5.42
N ILE A 3 -6.65 -5.29 5.45
CA ILE A 3 -5.80 -5.72 6.56
C ILE A 3 -4.38 -5.92 6.04
N ASN A 4 -3.42 -5.26 6.68
CA ASN A 4 -2.00 -5.54 6.45
C ASN A 4 -1.64 -6.86 7.13
N SER A 5 -1.32 -7.90 6.35
CA SER A 5 -0.90 -9.21 6.86
C SER A 5 -0.19 -10.00 5.76
N SER A 6 0.87 -10.73 6.13
CA SER A 6 1.58 -11.68 5.26
C SER A 6 0.81 -12.98 4.99
N HIS A 7 -0.33 -13.17 5.65
CA HIS A 7 -1.17 -14.34 5.53
C HIS A 7 -2.65 -13.94 5.41
N PRO A 8 -3.49 -14.71 4.69
CA PRO A 8 -4.92 -14.44 4.61
C PRO A 8 -5.56 -14.27 6.00
N VAL A 9 -6.38 -13.23 6.14
CA VAL A 9 -7.16 -12.96 7.35
C VAL A 9 -8.63 -13.05 7.01
N ASP A 10 -9.38 -13.84 7.79
CA ASP A 10 -10.83 -13.90 7.71
C ASP A 10 -11.45 -13.32 8.98
N ILE A 11 -12.51 -12.53 8.82
CA ILE A 11 -13.25 -11.92 9.92
C ILE A 11 -14.73 -12.10 9.61
N GLU A 12 -15.40 -12.91 10.44
CA GLU A 12 -16.81 -13.23 10.27
C GLU A 12 -17.67 -11.97 10.12
N GLY A 13 -18.51 -11.96 9.08
CA GLY A 13 -19.39 -10.83 8.77
C GLY A 13 -18.77 -9.70 7.95
N PHE A 14 -17.49 -9.78 7.56
CA PHE A 14 -16.83 -8.75 6.76
C PHE A 14 -16.18 -9.32 5.50
N ARG A 15 -16.24 -8.57 4.38
CA ARG A 15 -15.34 -8.81 3.25
C ARG A 15 -13.96 -8.28 3.61
N VAL A 16 -12.99 -9.17 3.79
CA VAL A 16 -11.60 -8.84 4.10
C VAL A 16 -10.75 -8.96 2.84
N LEU A 17 -9.96 -7.92 2.57
CA LEU A 17 -8.86 -7.93 1.62
C LEU A 17 -7.56 -7.91 2.42
N THR A 18 -6.64 -8.80 2.07
CA THR A 18 -5.37 -8.94 2.78
C THR A 18 -4.21 -8.69 1.82
N ILE A 19 -3.21 -7.95 2.29
CA ILE A 19 -1.98 -7.65 1.55
C ILE A 19 -0.82 -7.45 2.53
N ASP A 20 0.39 -7.87 2.16
CA ASP A 20 1.60 -7.64 2.94
C ASP A 20 2.26 -6.30 2.59
N LEU A 21 1.71 -5.20 3.11
CA LEU A 21 2.28 -3.87 2.90
C LEU A 21 3.66 -3.72 3.55
N THR A 22 3.94 -4.51 4.59
CA THR A 22 5.27 -4.55 5.21
C THR A 22 6.29 -5.15 4.25
N GLY A 23 5.97 -6.28 3.61
CA GLY A 23 6.77 -6.87 2.54
C GLY A 23 6.97 -5.93 1.37
N VAL A 24 5.90 -5.24 0.92
CA VAL A 24 5.99 -4.23 -0.16
C VAL A 24 6.99 -3.13 0.18
N ALA A 25 6.90 -2.52 1.37
CA ALA A 25 7.80 -1.44 1.77
C ALA A 25 9.26 -1.91 1.85
N LEU A 26 9.50 -3.12 2.37
CA LEU A 26 10.83 -3.71 2.46
C LEU A 26 11.42 -4.04 1.08
N ALA A 27 10.60 -4.51 0.14
CA ALA A 27 11.04 -4.84 -1.22
C ALA A 27 11.60 -3.64 -2.00
N VAL A 28 11.16 -2.42 -1.66
CA VAL A 28 11.66 -1.17 -2.25
C VAL A 28 12.59 -0.37 -1.34
N ASP A 29 13.03 -0.97 -0.23
CA ASP A 29 13.88 -0.33 0.79
C ASP A 29 13.29 0.98 1.35
N LEU A 30 11.97 1.06 1.49
CA LEU A 30 11.28 2.22 2.07
C LEU A 30 11.23 2.09 3.60
N VAL A 31 12.39 2.28 4.24
CA VAL A 31 12.60 2.14 5.67
C VAL A 31 13.13 3.44 6.27
N VAL A 32 12.58 3.87 7.40
CA VAL A 32 13.05 5.03 8.17
C VAL A 32 13.31 4.59 9.61
N SER A 33 14.52 4.83 10.10
CA SER A 33 14.94 4.48 11.46
C SER A 33 14.70 3.00 11.81
N GLY A 34 14.88 2.11 10.83
CA GLY A 34 14.68 0.66 11.00
C GLY A 34 13.22 0.19 10.86
N SER A 35 12.27 1.09 10.62
CA SER A 35 10.85 0.75 10.47
C SER A 35 10.37 0.94 9.03
N PRO A 36 9.64 -0.02 8.45
CA PRO A 36 9.05 0.12 7.12
C PRO A 36 7.92 1.17 7.12
N ILE A 37 7.88 1.99 6.07
CA ILE A 37 6.86 3.04 5.89
C ILE A 37 5.68 2.48 5.09
N LEU A 38 4.48 2.48 5.68
CA LEU A 38 3.31 1.80 5.12
C LEU A 38 2.25 2.74 4.52
N ASN A 39 2.31 4.04 4.79
CA ASN A 39 1.27 4.99 4.38
C ASN A 39 1.14 5.12 2.85
N THR A 40 2.24 5.13 2.11
CA THR A 40 2.23 5.22 0.65
C THR A 40 1.81 3.90 -0.03
N PRO A 41 2.24 2.71 0.42
CA PRO A 41 1.58 1.44 0.05
C PRO A 41 0.06 1.43 0.27
N VAL A 42 -0.44 1.95 1.41
CA VAL A 42 -1.89 2.00 1.68
C VAL A 42 -2.62 2.79 0.59
N LEU A 43 -2.06 3.92 0.11
CA LEU A 43 -2.69 4.70 -0.97
C LEU A 43 -2.78 3.89 -2.28
N GLY A 44 -1.76 3.10 -2.59
CA GLY A 44 -1.78 2.16 -3.72
C GLY A 44 -2.91 1.13 -3.61
N ALA A 45 -3.03 0.51 -2.43
CA ALA A 45 -4.09 -0.46 -2.16
C ALA A 45 -5.49 0.17 -2.25
N LEU A 46 -5.68 1.39 -1.69
CA LEU A 46 -6.95 2.11 -1.78
C LEU A 46 -7.32 2.48 -3.22
N ALA A 47 -6.32 2.84 -4.04
CA ALA A 47 -6.55 3.09 -5.46
C ALA A 47 -6.96 1.82 -6.21
N LYS A 48 -6.42 0.65 -5.86
CA LYS A 48 -6.80 -0.64 -6.44
C LYS A 48 -8.22 -1.08 -6.05
N MET A 49 -8.69 -0.64 -4.87
CA MET A 49 -10.04 -0.83 -4.39
C MET A 49 -11.06 0.18 -4.96
N ASP A 50 -10.64 1.04 -5.91
CA ASP A 50 -11.44 2.12 -6.50
C ASP A 50 -11.98 3.13 -5.46
N VAL A 51 -11.35 3.25 -4.29
CA VAL A 51 -11.72 4.26 -3.27
C VAL A 51 -11.24 5.66 -3.67
N ILE A 52 -10.11 5.71 -4.37
CA ILE A 52 -9.50 6.90 -4.97
C ILE A 52 -8.94 6.55 -6.35
N THR A 53 -8.68 7.53 -7.21
CA THR A 53 -8.00 7.23 -8.48
C THR A 53 -6.50 7.03 -8.27
N LYS A 54 -5.89 6.17 -9.09
CA LYS A 54 -4.43 5.97 -9.11
C LYS A 54 -3.68 7.30 -9.30
N ASP A 55 -4.13 8.12 -10.25
CA ASP A 55 -3.54 9.42 -10.53
C ASP A 55 -3.58 10.36 -9.31
N SER A 56 -4.70 10.38 -8.56
CA SER A 56 -4.81 11.21 -7.35
C SER A 56 -3.88 10.73 -6.25
N ALA A 57 -3.75 9.41 -6.08
CA ALA A 57 -2.82 8.81 -5.12
C ALA A 57 -1.37 9.19 -5.44
N GLU A 58 -0.95 9.01 -6.69
CA GLU A 58 0.40 9.36 -7.12
C GLU A 58 0.68 10.86 -7.02
N ALA A 59 -0.27 11.72 -7.42
CA ALA A 59 -0.12 13.17 -7.32
C ALA A 59 0.07 13.62 -5.86
N ALA A 60 -0.70 13.06 -4.93
CA ALA A 60 -0.58 13.36 -3.50
C ALA A 60 0.78 12.92 -2.94
N ILE A 61 1.27 11.74 -3.33
CA ILE A 61 2.57 11.22 -2.90
C ILE A 61 3.71 12.11 -3.42
N ARG A 62 3.72 12.45 -4.73
CA ARG A 62 4.75 13.32 -5.33
C ARG A 62 4.74 14.73 -4.75
N GLY A 63 3.57 15.23 -4.34
CA GLY A 63 3.44 16.52 -3.68
C GLY A 63 4.02 16.58 -2.26
N MET A 64 4.08 15.43 -1.56
CA MET A 64 4.53 15.34 -0.17
C MET A 64 5.97 14.83 -0.03
N PHE A 65 6.40 13.92 -0.90
CA PHE A 65 7.67 13.22 -0.79
C PHE A 65 8.48 13.35 -2.07
N THR A 66 9.76 13.68 -1.94
CA THR A 66 10.73 13.70 -3.05
C THR A 66 11.37 12.34 -3.32
N ASP A 67 11.19 11.39 -2.40
CA ASP A 67 11.74 10.04 -2.52
C ASP A 67 10.79 9.14 -3.34
N GLU A 68 11.22 8.82 -4.56
CA GLU A 68 10.50 7.97 -5.52
C GLU A 68 10.15 6.57 -5.00
N ARG A 69 10.83 6.08 -3.95
CA ARG A 69 10.46 4.80 -3.31
C ARG A 69 9.02 4.84 -2.80
N ASN A 70 8.51 6.01 -2.42
CA ASN A 70 7.11 6.16 -2.00
C ASN A 70 6.12 5.85 -3.14
N ILE A 71 6.42 6.32 -4.36
CA ILE A 71 5.58 6.01 -5.54
C ILE A 71 5.69 4.52 -5.88
N ARG A 72 6.91 3.98 -5.91
CA ARG A 72 7.12 2.56 -6.21
C ARG A 72 6.41 1.64 -5.21
N ALA A 73 6.41 2.01 -3.93
CA ALA A 73 5.70 1.26 -2.89
C ALA A 73 4.17 1.29 -3.09
N ALA A 74 3.62 2.44 -3.49
CA ALA A 74 2.20 2.56 -3.85
C ALA A 74 1.85 1.75 -5.12
N GLU A 75 2.68 1.83 -6.16
CA GLU A 75 2.49 1.07 -7.40
C GLU A 75 2.56 -0.45 -7.17
N ALA A 76 3.50 -0.90 -6.35
CA ALA A 76 3.63 -2.30 -5.96
C ALA A 76 2.38 -2.77 -5.19
N ALA A 77 1.93 -2.02 -4.19
CA ALA A 77 0.71 -2.36 -3.45
C ALA A 77 -0.55 -2.38 -4.34
N TYR A 78 -0.65 -1.45 -5.32
CA TYR A 78 -1.73 -1.44 -6.30
C TYR A 78 -1.73 -2.70 -7.18
N ALA A 79 -0.54 -3.14 -7.60
CA ALA A 79 -0.38 -4.31 -8.45
C ALA A 79 -0.59 -5.63 -7.71
N GLU A 80 -0.11 -5.74 -6.47
CA GLU A 80 -0.15 -6.95 -5.66
C GLU A 80 -1.51 -7.21 -5.02
N LEU A 81 -2.29 -6.17 -4.71
CA LEU A 81 -3.61 -6.35 -4.09
C LEU A 81 -4.57 -7.05 -5.06
N VAL A 82 -5.07 -8.22 -4.63
CA VAL A 82 -6.16 -8.94 -5.28
C VAL A 82 -7.48 -8.50 -4.66
N VAL A 83 -8.41 -8.01 -5.48
CA VAL A 83 -9.73 -7.49 -5.07
C VAL A 83 -10.83 -8.48 -5.40
#